data_AF-A0A377C5P2-F1
#
_entry.id   AF-A0A377C5P2-F1
#
_cell.length_a   1.000
_cell.length_b   1.000
_cell.length_c   1.000
_cell.angle_alpha   90.00
_cell.angle_beta   90.00
_cell.angle_gamma   90.00
#
_symmetry.space_group_name_H-M   'P 1'
#
loop_
_entity.id
_entity.type
_entity.pdbx_description
1 polymer ?
#
loop_
_entity_poly.entity_id
_entity_poly.type
_entity_poly.pdbx_seq_one_letter_code
_entity_poly.pdbx_strand_id
1 'polypeptide(L)'
;MKKLKINYLFIGILALLLAVALWPSIPWFGKADNRIAAIQARGELRVSTIHTPLTYNEINGKPFGLDYELAKQFADYLGVKLKVTVRQNISQLFDDLDNGNADLLAAGLVYNSERVKNYQPGPTYYSVSQQLVYKVGQYRPRTLGNLTAEQLTVAPGHVVVNDLQTLKETKFPELSWKVDDKKGSAELMEDVIEGKLDYTIADSVAISLFQRVHPELAVALDITDEQPVTWFSPLDGDNTLSAALLDFFNEMNEDGTLARIEEKYLGHGDDFDYVDTRTFLRAVDAVLPQLKPLFEKYAEEIDWRLLAAIAYQESHWDAQATSPTGVRGMMMLTKNTRKASALRIVPMPNRASAVACVICRI
;
A
#
# COMPACT_ATOMS: atom_id res chain seq x y z
N MET A 1 17.29 -58.71 -63.94
CA MET A 1 17.07 -57.67 -62.90
C MET A 1 17.22 -56.30 -63.56
N LYS A 2 16.11 -55.58 -63.83
CA LYS A 2 16.15 -54.23 -64.43
C LYS A 2 16.42 -53.20 -63.34
N LYS A 3 17.50 -52.42 -63.46
CA LYS A 3 17.82 -51.31 -62.55
C LYS A 3 16.79 -50.20 -62.76
N LEU A 4 15.97 -49.91 -61.75
CA LEU A 4 15.09 -48.73 -61.74
C LEU A 4 15.96 -47.47 -61.79
N LYS A 5 15.86 -46.70 -62.89
CA LYS A 5 16.40 -45.35 -62.96
C LYS A 5 15.44 -44.44 -62.20
N ILE A 6 15.79 -44.16 -60.95
CA ILE A 6 15.06 -43.25 -60.08
C ILE A 6 15.30 -41.82 -60.57
N ASN A 7 14.21 -41.14 -60.95
CA ASN A 7 14.26 -39.76 -61.43
C ASN A 7 14.27 -38.82 -60.21
N TYR A 8 15.43 -38.25 -59.90
CA TYR A 8 15.63 -37.39 -58.73
C TYR A 8 14.70 -36.17 -58.69
N LEU A 9 14.24 -35.70 -59.86
CA LEU A 9 13.24 -34.63 -59.95
C LEU A 9 11.89 -35.04 -59.34
N PHE A 10 11.50 -36.30 -59.54
CA PHE A 10 10.25 -36.84 -59.03
C PHE A 10 10.29 -37.04 -57.51
N ILE A 11 11.46 -37.44 -56.98
CA ILE A 11 11.68 -37.51 -55.52
C ILE A 11 11.63 -36.12 -54.90
N GLY A 12 12.25 -35.11 -55.55
CA GLY A 12 12.22 -33.73 -55.05
C GLY A 12 10.79 -33.19 -54.95
N ILE A 13 9.97 -33.41 -55.98
CA ILE A 13 8.56 -32.99 -55.99
C ILE A 13 7.75 -33.75 -54.93
N LEU A 14 7.96 -35.07 -54.79
CA LEU A 14 7.25 -35.88 -53.81
C LEU A 14 7.61 -35.49 -52.37
N ALA A 15 8.89 -35.19 -52.11
CA ALA A 15 9.36 -34.71 -50.81
C ALA A 15 8.77 -33.34 -50.46
N LEU A 16 8.66 -32.44 -51.44
CA LEU A 16 8.09 -31.12 -51.24
C LEU A 16 6.57 -31.17 -50.99
N LEU A 17 5.86 -32.06 -51.71
CA LEU A 17 4.44 -32.33 -51.47
C LEU A 17 4.20 -32.98 -50.10
N LEU A 18 5.07 -33.90 -49.66
CA LEU A 18 5.03 -34.47 -48.31
C LEU A 18 5.31 -33.41 -47.24
N ALA A 19 6.28 -32.51 -47.45
CA ALA A 19 6.57 -31.43 -46.53
C ALA A 19 5.38 -30.46 -46.39
N VAL A 20 4.72 -30.11 -47.49
CA VAL A 20 3.52 -29.26 -47.49
C VAL A 20 2.32 -29.98 -46.88
N ALA A 21 2.15 -31.28 -47.14
CA ALA A 21 1.06 -32.07 -46.57
C ALA A 21 1.21 -32.33 -45.06
N LEU A 22 2.46 -32.40 -44.58
CA LEU A 22 2.78 -32.56 -43.15
C LEU A 22 2.89 -31.22 -42.42
N TRP A 23 3.00 -30.09 -43.13
CA TRP A 23 3.05 -28.74 -42.56
C TRP A 23 1.90 -28.43 -41.58
N PRO A 24 0.63 -28.81 -41.83
CA PRO A 24 -0.47 -28.60 -40.89
C PRO A 24 -0.48 -29.60 -39.72
N SER A 25 0.28 -30.70 -39.82
CA SER A 25 0.36 -31.77 -38.82
C SER A 25 1.58 -31.65 -37.90
N ILE A 26 2.51 -30.75 -38.21
CA ILE A 26 3.50 -30.29 -37.23
C ILE A 26 2.71 -29.49 -36.20
N PRO A 27 2.70 -29.89 -34.92
CA PRO A 27 2.21 -29.01 -33.88
C PRO A 27 3.18 -27.82 -33.86
N TRP A 28 2.83 -26.74 -34.58
CA TRP A 28 3.22 -25.42 -34.14
C TRP A 28 2.83 -25.39 -32.67
N PHE A 29 3.82 -25.29 -31.77
CA PHE A 29 3.61 -25.21 -30.34
C PHE A 29 2.34 -24.41 -30.09
N GLY A 30 1.28 -25.14 -29.78
CA GLY A 30 -0.04 -24.57 -29.58
C GLY A 30 0.13 -23.57 -28.47
N LYS A 31 -0.33 -22.36 -28.75
CA LYS A 31 -0.34 -21.18 -27.88
C LYS A 31 -1.05 -21.52 -26.57
N ALA A 32 -0.39 -22.22 -25.66
CA ALA A 32 -0.58 -21.97 -24.25
C ALA A 32 0.13 -20.63 -24.04
N ASP A 33 -0.69 -19.57 -24.02
CA ASP A 33 -0.28 -18.18 -23.92
C ASP A 33 0.58 -17.97 -22.67
N ASN A 34 1.90 -18.15 -22.78
CA ASN A 34 2.84 -17.82 -21.70
C ASN A 34 2.62 -16.35 -21.30
N ARG A 35 2.00 -16.14 -20.14
CA ARG A 35 1.56 -14.86 -19.61
C ARG A 35 2.75 -13.93 -19.41
N ILE A 36 3.85 -14.47 -18.88
CA ILE A 36 5.11 -13.73 -18.74
C ILE A 36 5.63 -13.29 -20.11
N ALA A 37 5.64 -14.19 -21.10
CA ALA A 37 6.07 -13.83 -22.46
C ALA A 37 5.16 -12.77 -23.09
N ALA A 38 3.85 -12.81 -22.82
CA ALA A 38 2.91 -11.78 -23.28
C ALA A 38 3.16 -10.41 -22.60
N ILE A 39 3.42 -10.40 -21.28
CA ILE A 39 3.80 -9.20 -20.53
C ILE A 39 5.11 -8.61 -21.07
N GLN A 40 6.13 -9.45 -21.27
CA GLN A 40 7.44 -9.07 -21.80
C GLN A 40 7.36 -8.56 -23.25
N ALA A 41 6.62 -9.25 -24.11
CA ALA A 41 6.42 -8.83 -25.50
C ALA A 41 5.68 -7.49 -25.60
N ARG A 42 4.72 -7.24 -24.69
CA ARG A 42 4.02 -5.96 -24.58
C ARG A 42 4.93 -4.87 -23.98
N GLY A 43 5.90 -5.23 -23.16
CA GLY A 43 6.85 -4.32 -22.51
C GLY A 43 6.27 -3.55 -21.32
N GLU A 44 5.07 -3.92 -20.84
CA GLU A 44 4.46 -3.32 -19.64
C GLU A 44 3.75 -4.38 -18.78
N LEU A 45 3.97 -4.34 -17.46
CA LEU A 45 3.17 -5.04 -16.45
C LEU A 45 2.03 -4.11 -16.00
N ARG A 46 0.77 -4.53 -16.18
CA ARG A 46 -0.41 -3.74 -15.81
C ARG A 46 -0.88 -4.16 -14.43
N VAL A 47 -0.86 -3.23 -13.49
CA VAL A 47 -1.26 -3.46 -12.10
C VAL A 47 -2.44 -2.57 -11.76
N SER A 48 -3.51 -3.14 -11.23
CA SER A 48 -4.61 -2.35 -10.67
C SER A 48 -4.49 -2.29 -9.14
N THR A 49 -4.72 -1.09 -8.60
CA THR A 49 -4.58 -0.78 -7.16
C THR A 49 -5.63 0.24 -6.71
N ILE A 50 -5.68 0.54 -5.41
CA ILE A 50 -6.47 1.63 -4.83
C ILE A 50 -5.56 2.72 -4.26
N HIS A 51 -6.10 3.92 -4.06
CA HIS A 51 -5.33 5.04 -3.51
C HIS A 51 -5.30 5.01 -1.98
N THR A 52 -4.16 4.58 -1.40
CA THR A 52 -3.89 4.67 0.04
C THR A 52 -2.39 4.87 0.27
N PRO A 53 -1.97 5.43 1.42
CA PRO A 53 -0.54 5.51 1.77
C PRO A 53 0.18 4.15 1.81
N LEU A 54 -0.56 3.05 1.98
CA LEU A 54 0.00 1.69 2.01
C LEU A 54 0.11 1.07 0.61
N THR A 55 -0.85 1.30 -0.27
CA THR A 55 -0.93 0.64 -1.58
C THR A 55 -0.21 1.45 -2.66
N TYR A 56 -0.76 2.63 -2.99
CA TYR A 56 -0.26 3.57 -3.99
C TYR A 56 -0.71 4.98 -3.64
N ASN A 57 0.23 5.91 -3.59
CA ASN A 57 0.00 7.33 -3.41
C ASN A 57 1.18 8.11 -4.04
N GLU A 58 1.06 9.42 -4.18
CA GLU A 58 2.08 10.27 -4.79
C GLU A 58 2.44 11.46 -3.91
N ILE A 59 3.73 11.69 -3.70
CA ILE A 59 4.25 12.92 -3.09
C ILE A 59 5.14 13.62 -4.11
N ASN A 60 4.81 14.87 -4.44
CA ASN A 60 5.56 15.68 -5.41
C ASN A 60 5.75 14.97 -6.77
N GLY A 61 4.72 14.25 -7.24
CA GLY A 61 4.77 13.46 -8.48
C GLY A 61 5.64 12.21 -8.42
N LYS A 62 6.14 11.83 -7.23
CA LYS A 62 6.83 10.56 -7.01
C LYS A 62 5.87 9.57 -6.37
N PRO A 63 5.51 8.47 -7.07
CA PRO A 63 4.70 7.42 -6.49
C PRO A 63 5.45 6.67 -5.38
N PHE A 64 4.71 6.28 -4.36
CA PHE A 64 5.17 5.47 -3.23
C PHE A 64 4.01 4.59 -2.73
N GLY A 65 4.35 3.58 -1.96
CA GLY A 65 3.42 2.61 -1.37
C GLY A 65 4.08 1.24 -1.33
N LEU A 66 3.70 0.43 -0.35
CA LEU A 66 4.19 -0.94 -0.20
C LEU A 66 3.89 -1.74 -1.48
N ASP A 67 2.63 -1.81 -1.91
CA ASP A 67 2.25 -2.51 -3.14
C ASP A 67 2.92 -1.91 -4.38
N TYR A 68 3.02 -0.58 -4.46
CA TYR A 68 3.71 0.09 -5.56
C TYR A 68 5.19 -0.30 -5.66
N GLU A 69 5.93 -0.25 -4.54
CA GLU A 69 7.36 -0.54 -4.53
C GLU A 69 7.66 -2.01 -4.82
N LEU A 70 6.82 -2.92 -4.32
CA LEU A 70 6.87 -4.34 -4.66
C LEU A 70 6.55 -4.55 -6.15
N ALA A 71 5.46 -3.98 -6.67
CA ALA A 71 5.07 -4.12 -8.07
C ALA A 71 6.09 -3.52 -9.03
N LYS A 72 6.74 -2.42 -8.63
CA LYS A 72 7.82 -1.80 -9.38
C LYS A 72 9.04 -2.72 -9.48
N GLN A 73 9.46 -3.32 -8.37
CA GLN A 73 10.57 -4.27 -8.36
C GLN A 73 10.24 -5.54 -9.15
N PHE A 74 9.00 -6.01 -9.09
CA PHE A 74 8.58 -7.15 -9.90
C PHE A 74 8.59 -6.82 -11.40
N ALA A 75 8.13 -5.62 -11.79
CA ALA A 75 8.24 -5.17 -13.18
C ALA A 75 9.70 -5.08 -13.65
N ASP A 76 10.59 -4.58 -12.78
CA ASP A 76 12.04 -4.50 -13.04
C ASP A 76 12.65 -5.92 -13.17
N TYR A 77 12.26 -6.87 -12.30
CA TYR A 77 12.63 -8.30 -12.39
C TYR A 77 12.21 -8.93 -13.73
N LEU A 78 11.02 -8.58 -14.23
CA LEU A 78 10.54 -9.04 -15.54
C LEU A 78 11.16 -8.30 -16.74
N GLY A 79 11.88 -7.19 -16.50
CA GLY A 79 12.48 -6.35 -17.54
C GLY A 79 11.46 -5.49 -18.30
N VAL A 80 10.34 -5.12 -17.67
CA VAL A 80 9.24 -4.35 -18.29
C VAL A 80 8.90 -3.08 -17.51
N LYS A 81 8.12 -2.18 -18.12
CA LYS A 81 7.62 -0.99 -17.41
C LYS A 81 6.43 -1.33 -16.53
N LEU A 82 6.37 -0.76 -15.33
CA LEU A 82 5.15 -0.79 -14.52
C LEU A 82 4.12 0.22 -15.04
N LYS A 83 2.87 -0.23 -15.24
CA LYS A 83 1.72 0.62 -15.53
C LYS A 83 0.65 0.40 -14.47
N VAL A 84 0.45 1.42 -13.64
CA VAL A 84 -0.52 1.38 -12.53
C VAL A 84 -1.84 2.00 -12.96
N THR A 85 -2.94 1.32 -12.65
CA THR A 85 -4.31 1.84 -12.75
C THR A 85 -4.91 1.94 -11.37
N VAL A 86 -5.34 3.13 -10.96
CA VAL A 86 -5.93 3.37 -9.65
C VAL A 86 -7.45 3.32 -9.76
N ARG A 87 -8.10 2.50 -8.93
CA ARG A 87 -9.56 2.36 -8.83
C ARG A 87 -10.07 2.94 -7.52
N GLN A 88 -11.37 3.18 -7.47
CA GLN A 88 -12.02 3.77 -6.31
C GLN A 88 -12.19 2.77 -5.16
N ASN A 89 -12.46 1.51 -5.48
CA ASN A 89 -12.70 0.46 -4.49
C ASN A 89 -12.23 -0.91 -4.98
N ILE A 90 -12.20 -1.88 -4.05
CA ILE A 90 -11.68 -3.23 -4.31
C ILE A 90 -12.50 -3.98 -5.37
N SER A 91 -13.82 -3.77 -5.42
CA SER A 91 -14.68 -4.46 -6.39
C SER A 91 -14.26 -4.14 -7.84
N GLN A 92 -13.96 -2.87 -8.13
CA GLN A 92 -13.51 -2.44 -9.45
C GLN A 92 -12.15 -3.03 -9.87
N LEU A 93 -11.33 -3.50 -8.92
CA LEU A 93 -10.06 -4.16 -9.23
C LEU A 93 -10.30 -5.51 -9.89
N PHE A 94 -11.24 -6.30 -9.39
CA PHE A 94 -11.53 -7.62 -9.94
C PHE A 94 -12.17 -7.51 -11.34
N ASP A 95 -12.97 -6.47 -11.59
CA ASP A 95 -13.45 -6.14 -12.93
C ASP A 95 -12.28 -5.92 -13.92
N ASP A 96 -11.13 -5.39 -13.47
CA ASP A 96 -9.96 -5.21 -14.34
C ASP A 96 -9.27 -6.51 -14.72
N LEU A 97 -9.23 -7.50 -13.82
CA LEU A 97 -8.75 -8.83 -14.18
C LEU A 97 -9.69 -9.50 -15.17
N ASP A 98 -11.00 -9.47 -14.89
CA ASP A 98 -12.02 -10.13 -15.69
C ASP A 98 -12.08 -9.58 -17.13
N ASN A 99 -11.91 -8.26 -17.27
CA ASN A 99 -11.88 -7.59 -18.57
C ASN A 99 -10.50 -7.59 -19.24
N GLY A 100 -9.48 -8.19 -18.62
CA GLY A 100 -8.11 -8.24 -19.14
C GLY A 100 -7.40 -6.89 -19.18
N ASN A 101 -7.86 -5.91 -18.39
CA ASN A 101 -7.27 -4.57 -18.25
C ASN A 101 -6.06 -4.57 -17.31
N ALA A 102 -5.97 -5.53 -16.38
CA ALA A 102 -4.84 -5.75 -15.49
C ALA A 102 -4.26 -7.17 -15.65
N ASP A 103 -2.97 -7.31 -15.33
CA ASP A 103 -2.32 -8.63 -15.21
C ASP A 103 -2.24 -9.06 -13.73
N LEU A 104 -2.29 -8.10 -12.80
CA LEU A 104 -2.12 -8.30 -11.37
C LEU A 104 -2.89 -7.24 -10.57
N LEU A 105 -3.44 -7.63 -9.42
CA LEU A 105 -4.02 -6.74 -8.42
C LEU A 105 -3.11 -6.65 -7.21
N ALA A 106 -2.65 -5.44 -6.91
CA ALA A 106 -1.74 -5.14 -5.80
C ALA A 106 -2.34 -4.01 -4.96
N ALA A 107 -3.09 -4.36 -3.93
CA ALA A 107 -3.95 -3.42 -3.21
C ALA A 107 -4.21 -3.85 -1.75
N GLY A 108 -3.23 -4.47 -1.09
CA GLY A 108 -3.41 -4.99 0.27
C GLY A 108 -4.54 -6.03 0.40
N LEU A 109 -4.74 -6.87 -0.62
CA LEU A 109 -5.91 -7.75 -0.69
C LEU A 109 -5.79 -8.95 0.23
N VAL A 110 -6.72 -9.07 1.17
CA VAL A 110 -6.81 -10.24 2.06
C VAL A 110 -7.19 -11.50 1.26
N TYR A 111 -6.48 -12.60 1.55
CA TYR A 111 -6.78 -13.93 1.03
C TYR A 111 -8.20 -14.34 1.38
N ASN A 112 -8.91 -14.94 0.43
CA ASN A 112 -10.30 -15.35 0.63
C ASN A 112 -10.62 -16.59 -0.20
N SER A 113 -11.22 -17.60 0.43
CA SER A 113 -11.55 -18.89 -0.20
C SER A 113 -12.53 -18.77 -1.37
N GLU A 114 -13.42 -17.78 -1.38
CA GLU A 114 -14.35 -17.55 -2.50
C GLU A 114 -13.62 -16.91 -3.68
N ARG A 115 -12.69 -15.97 -3.44
CA ARG A 115 -11.87 -15.36 -4.51
C ARG A 115 -11.00 -16.37 -5.24
N VAL A 116 -10.41 -17.31 -4.51
CA VAL A 116 -9.51 -18.32 -5.07
C VAL A 116 -10.21 -19.26 -6.07
N LYS A 117 -11.56 -19.31 -6.07
CA LYS A 117 -12.31 -20.07 -7.08
C LYS A 117 -12.22 -19.46 -8.48
N ASN A 118 -12.01 -18.15 -8.57
CA ASN A 118 -12.02 -17.39 -9.84
C ASN A 118 -10.69 -16.70 -10.14
N TYR A 119 -9.82 -16.54 -9.13
CA TYR A 119 -8.57 -15.81 -9.23
C TYR A 119 -7.43 -16.61 -8.60
N GLN A 120 -6.21 -16.40 -9.10
CA GLN A 120 -5.04 -17.05 -8.56
C GLN A 120 -4.37 -16.14 -7.51
N PRO A 121 -4.27 -16.57 -6.24
CA PRO A 121 -3.53 -15.81 -5.23
C PRO A 121 -2.02 -15.98 -5.45
N GLY A 122 -1.27 -14.92 -5.16
CA GLY A 122 0.19 -14.92 -5.11
C GLY A 122 0.73 -15.29 -3.72
N PRO A 123 2.06 -15.15 -3.53
CA PRO A 123 2.68 -15.29 -2.22
C PRO A 123 2.11 -14.31 -1.19
N THR A 124 2.08 -14.72 0.07
CA THR A 124 1.75 -13.85 1.21
C THR A 124 2.93 -12.95 1.54
N TYR A 125 2.67 -11.68 1.84
CA TYR A 125 3.72 -10.71 2.14
C TYR A 125 3.45 -9.80 3.35
N TYR A 126 2.33 -9.98 4.06
CA TYR A 126 2.09 -9.58 5.45
C TYR A 126 0.73 -10.14 5.90
N SER A 127 0.33 -9.89 7.15
CA SER A 127 -0.97 -10.29 7.69
C SER A 127 -1.71 -9.10 8.29
N VAL A 128 -3.05 -9.17 8.27
CA VAL A 128 -3.94 -8.18 8.88
C VAL A 128 -5.13 -8.86 9.55
N SER A 129 -5.60 -8.31 10.67
CA SER A 129 -6.96 -8.55 11.16
C SER A 129 -7.94 -7.51 10.61
N GLN A 130 -9.23 -7.86 10.53
CA GLN A 130 -10.33 -6.91 10.29
C GLN A 130 -10.82 -6.36 11.62
N GLN A 131 -10.91 -5.04 11.75
CA GLN A 131 -11.29 -4.41 13.02
C GLN A 131 -12.42 -3.40 12.84
N LEU A 132 -13.35 -3.41 13.79
CA LEU A 132 -14.41 -2.40 13.91
C LEU A 132 -13.83 -1.16 14.56
N VAL A 133 -14.02 -0.01 13.93
CA VAL A 133 -13.58 1.28 14.46
C VAL A 133 -14.75 2.20 14.80
N TYR A 134 -14.49 3.10 15.73
CA TYR A 134 -15.42 4.11 16.21
C TYR A 134 -14.66 5.40 16.55
N LYS A 135 -15.40 6.50 16.72
CA LYS A 135 -14.83 7.76 17.20
C LYS A 135 -14.77 7.82 18.73
N VAL A 136 -13.60 8.09 19.29
CA VAL A 136 -13.39 8.33 20.73
C VAL A 136 -14.31 9.45 21.21
N GLY A 137 -15.00 9.21 22.32
CA GLY A 137 -16.03 10.09 22.86
C GLY A 137 -17.45 9.70 22.46
N GLN A 138 -17.61 8.85 21.44
CA GLN A 138 -18.88 8.17 21.15
C GLN A 138 -18.97 6.82 21.88
N TYR A 139 -20.13 6.18 21.79
CA TYR A 139 -20.34 4.85 22.38
C TYR A 139 -19.40 3.82 21.76
N ARG A 140 -18.64 3.10 22.59
CA ARG A 140 -17.80 1.97 22.15
C ARG A 140 -18.60 0.67 22.23
N PRO A 141 -18.95 0.02 21.11
CA PRO A 141 -19.62 -1.26 21.14
C PRO A 141 -18.70 -2.32 21.75
N ARG A 142 -19.26 -3.16 22.63
CA ARG A 142 -18.56 -4.29 23.26
C ARG A 142 -18.86 -5.63 22.58
N THR A 143 -19.79 -5.62 21.64
CA THR A 143 -20.24 -6.77 20.87
C THR A 143 -20.84 -6.28 19.55
N LEU A 144 -20.85 -7.14 18.53
CA LEU A 144 -21.53 -6.90 17.26
C LEU A 144 -23.04 -7.12 17.35
N GLY A 145 -23.51 -7.80 18.40
CA GLY A 145 -24.88 -8.30 18.52
C GLY A 145 -25.99 -7.28 18.26
N ASN A 146 -25.78 -6.01 18.64
CA ASN A 146 -26.79 -4.97 18.57
C ASN A 146 -26.49 -3.91 17.50
N LEU A 147 -25.54 -4.17 16.59
CA LEU A 147 -25.23 -3.23 15.53
C LEU A 147 -26.29 -3.27 14.44
N THR A 148 -26.85 -2.10 14.13
CA THR A 148 -27.88 -1.95 13.11
C THR A 148 -27.30 -1.44 11.79
N ALA A 149 -28.05 -1.61 10.70
CA ALA A 149 -27.66 -1.14 9.36
C ALA A 149 -27.43 0.38 9.28
N GLU A 150 -27.99 1.17 10.18
CA GLU A 150 -27.76 2.62 10.22
C GLU A 150 -26.44 2.99 10.89
N GLN A 151 -25.84 2.06 11.66
CA GLN A 151 -24.64 2.32 12.45
C GLN A 151 -23.38 1.75 11.81
N LEU A 152 -23.48 0.59 11.16
CA LEU A 152 -22.35 -0.09 10.55
C LEU A 152 -22.43 -0.03 9.03
N THR A 153 -21.46 0.63 8.41
CA THR A 153 -21.24 0.61 6.96
C THR A 153 -19.86 0.08 6.63
N VAL A 154 -19.76 -0.81 5.64
CA VAL A 154 -18.49 -1.40 5.18
C VAL A 154 -18.25 -1.09 3.70
N ALA A 155 -16.96 -1.05 3.32
CA ALA A 155 -16.55 -0.81 1.95
C ALA A 155 -16.85 -2.03 1.05
N PRO A 156 -17.08 -1.83 -0.26
CA PRO A 156 -17.43 -2.91 -1.16
C PRO A 156 -16.19 -3.74 -1.49
N GLY A 157 -16.36 -5.05 -1.55
CA GLY A 157 -15.27 -5.98 -1.82
C GLY A 157 -14.35 -6.23 -0.61
N HIS A 158 -14.66 -5.78 0.60
CA HIS A 158 -13.95 -6.28 1.79
C HIS A 158 -14.34 -7.74 2.07
N VAL A 159 -13.36 -8.57 2.45
CA VAL A 159 -13.60 -9.99 2.77
C VAL A 159 -14.50 -10.17 4.00
N VAL A 160 -14.54 -9.15 4.87
CA VAL A 160 -15.30 -9.17 6.12
C VAL A 160 -16.81 -9.32 5.92
N VAL A 161 -17.34 -9.03 4.73
CA VAL A 161 -18.77 -9.21 4.45
C VAL A 161 -19.19 -10.68 4.64
N ASN A 162 -18.33 -11.63 4.26
CA ASN A 162 -18.58 -13.06 4.44
C ASN A 162 -18.51 -13.44 5.94
N ASP A 163 -17.59 -12.84 6.67
CA ASP A 163 -17.42 -13.07 8.11
C ASP A 163 -18.61 -12.52 8.89
N LEU A 164 -19.09 -11.30 8.56
CA LEU A 164 -20.29 -10.70 9.14
C LEU A 164 -21.54 -11.54 8.87
N GLN A 165 -21.67 -12.10 7.66
CA GLN A 165 -22.77 -13.00 7.33
C GLN A 165 -22.72 -14.27 8.17
N THR A 166 -21.57 -14.90 8.28
CA THR A 166 -21.37 -16.08 9.13
C THR A 166 -21.67 -15.76 10.60
N LEU A 167 -21.19 -14.62 11.11
CA LEU A 167 -21.43 -14.17 12.48
C LEU A 167 -22.91 -13.88 12.74
N LYS A 168 -23.62 -13.30 11.76
CA LYS A 168 -25.06 -13.07 11.84
C LYS A 168 -25.83 -14.39 11.98
N GLU A 169 -25.53 -15.36 11.12
CA GLU A 169 -26.21 -16.65 11.09
C GLU A 169 -25.94 -17.52 12.33
N THR A 170 -24.72 -17.42 12.90
CA THR A 170 -24.26 -18.33 13.96
C THR A 170 -24.33 -17.75 15.37
N LYS A 171 -24.12 -16.44 15.55
CA LYS A 171 -23.94 -15.82 16.88
C LYS A 171 -24.80 -14.58 17.12
N PHE A 172 -25.04 -13.76 16.10
CA PHE A 172 -25.64 -12.43 16.24
C PHE A 172 -26.80 -12.22 15.26
N PRO A 173 -27.98 -12.83 15.46
CA PRO A 173 -29.09 -12.76 14.50
C PRO A 173 -29.57 -11.34 14.18
N GLU A 174 -29.42 -10.41 15.12
CA GLU A 174 -29.84 -9.01 14.99
C GLU A 174 -28.78 -8.13 14.28
N LEU A 175 -27.57 -8.64 14.04
CA LEU A 175 -26.51 -7.93 13.33
C LEU A 175 -26.98 -7.52 11.94
N SER A 176 -26.80 -6.25 11.62
CA SER A 176 -27.10 -5.69 10.31
C SER A 176 -26.09 -4.59 9.95
N TRP A 177 -25.79 -4.49 8.67
CA TRP A 177 -24.84 -3.53 8.12
C TRP A 177 -25.28 -3.09 6.73
N LYS A 178 -24.71 -1.98 6.26
CA LYS A 178 -24.78 -1.54 4.86
C LYS A 178 -23.43 -1.76 4.18
N VAL A 179 -23.47 -2.01 2.88
CA VAL A 179 -22.29 -1.91 2.02
C VAL A 179 -22.46 -0.64 1.19
N ASP A 180 -21.51 0.28 1.30
CA ASP A 180 -21.48 1.47 0.43
C ASP A 180 -20.81 1.07 -0.89
N ASP A 181 -21.47 1.28 -2.02
CA ASP A 181 -20.95 0.87 -3.33
C ASP A 181 -19.92 1.85 -3.91
N LYS A 182 -19.81 3.04 -3.32
CA LYS A 182 -19.00 4.16 -3.81
C LYS A 182 -17.78 4.42 -2.94
N LYS A 183 -17.90 4.22 -1.63
CA LYS A 183 -16.85 4.60 -0.67
C LYS A 183 -15.87 3.47 -0.38
N GLY A 184 -14.59 3.80 -0.37
CA GLY A 184 -13.52 2.91 0.13
C GLY A 184 -13.36 3.01 1.65
N SER A 185 -12.57 2.11 2.24
CA SER A 185 -12.40 2.02 3.69
C SER A 185 -11.85 3.31 4.31
N ALA A 186 -10.96 4.03 3.61
CA ALA A 186 -10.44 5.32 4.06
C ALA A 186 -11.54 6.39 4.17
N GLU A 187 -12.45 6.47 3.19
CA GLU A 187 -13.56 7.43 3.20
C GLU A 187 -14.58 7.10 4.29
N LEU A 188 -14.83 5.82 4.55
CA LEU A 188 -15.72 5.40 5.65
C LEU A 188 -15.11 5.66 7.03
N MET A 189 -13.79 5.52 7.19
CA MET A 189 -13.12 5.91 8.43
C MET A 189 -13.20 7.43 8.65
N GLU A 190 -13.07 8.22 7.58
CA GLU A 190 -13.28 9.68 7.65
C GLU A 190 -14.71 10.03 8.07
N ASP A 191 -15.72 9.36 7.51
CA ASP A 191 -17.12 9.56 7.93
C ASP A 191 -17.32 9.25 9.43
N VAL A 192 -16.62 8.25 9.99
CA VAL A 192 -16.62 7.96 11.42
C VAL A 192 -15.99 9.10 12.23
N ILE A 193 -14.85 9.61 11.77
CA ILE A 193 -14.14 10.74 12.39
C ILE A 193 -15.00 12.00 12.34
N GLU A 194 -15.71 12.27 11.25
CA GLU A 194 -16.62 13.40 11.12
C GLU A 194 -17.93 13.22 11.90
N GLY A 195 -18.22 12.00 12.37
CA GLY A 195 -19.46 11.67 13.07
C GLY A 195 -20.68 11.52 12.16
N LYS A 196 -20.46 11.31 10.86
CA LYS A 196 -21.50 10.97 9.87
C LYS A 196 -21.89 9.50 9.93
N LEU A 197 -20.98 8.65 10.40
CA LEU A 197 -21.13 7.22 10.56
C LEU A 197 -20.71 6.82 11.98
N ASP A 198 -21.44 5.90 12.62
CA ASP A 198 -21.07 5.44 13.96
C ASP A 198 -19.85 4.51 13.90
N TYR A 199 -19.88 3.53 12.99
CA TYR A 199 -18.87 2.49 12.88
C TYR A 199 -18.59 2.09 11.44
N THR A 200 -17.33 1.74 11.19
CA THR A 200 -16.91 1.03 9.98
C THR A 200 -15.93 -0.08 10.33
N ILE A 201 -15.60 -0.93 9.36
CA ILE A 201 -14.59 -1.97 9.51
C ILE A 201 -13.49 -1.74 8.47
N ALA A 202 -12.25 -1.85 8.90
CA ALA A 202 -11.07 -1.74 8.05
C ALA A 202 -9.95 -2.69 8.52
N ASP A 203 -8.91 -2.81 7.71
CA ASP A 203 -7.73 -3.60 8.05
C ASP A 203 -6.96 -2.93 9.19
N SER A 204 -6.48 -3.72 10.15
CA SER A 204 -5.66 -3.27 11.28
C SER A 204 -4.49 -2.36 10.89
N VAL A 205 -3.78 -2.69 9.82
CA VAL A 205 -2.69 -1.86 9.30
C VAL A 205 -3.22 -0.52 8.77
N ALA A 206 -4.31 -0.52 8.01
CA ALA A 206 -4.91 0.71 7.48
C ALA A 206 -5.39 1.61 8.61
N ILE A 207 -5.99 1.04 9.66
CA ILE A 207 -6.42 1.74 10.87
C ILE A 207 -5.21 2.36 11.58
N SER A 208 -4.17 1.57 11.82
CA SER A 208 -2.95 2.03 12.50
C SER A 208 -2.30 3.21 11.78
N LEU A 209 -2.30 3.21 10.44
CA LEU A 209 -1.84 4.34 9.64
C LEU A 209 -2.78 5.56 9.76
N PHE A 210 -4.09 5.35 9.73
CA PHE A 210 -5.08 6.43 9.86
C PHE A 210 -5.03 7.11 11.24
N GLN A 211 -4.83 6.33 12.31
CA GLN A 211 -4.76 6.83 13.69
C GLN A 211 -3.63 7.84 13.91
N ARG A 212 -2.54 7.77 13.13
CA ARG A 212 -1.41 8.71 13.22
C ARG A 212 -1.79 10.16 12.89
N VAL A 213 -2.83 10.35 12.08
CA VAL A 213 -3.33 11.68 11.70
C VAL A 213 -4.75 11.94 12.22
N HIS A 214 -5.44 10.90 12.70
CA HIS A 214 -6.77 10.97 13.32
C HIS A 214 -6.78 10.22 14.66
N PRO A 215 -6.20 10.79 15.73
CA PRO A 215 -6.09 10.09 17.01
C PRO A 215 -7.45 9.77 17.64
N GLU A 216 -8.51 10.50 17.29
CA GLU A 216 -9.89 10.23 17.69
C GLU A 216 -10.49 8.96 17.07
N LEU A 217 -9.87 8.34 16.06
CA LEU A 217 -10.29 7.03 15.57
C LEU A 217 -9.72 5.94 16.49
N ALA A 218 -10.57 5.01 16.94
CA ALA A 218 -10.14 3.93 17.81
C ALA A 218 -10.77 2.59 17.44
N VAL A 219 -10.05 1.51 17.73
CA VAL A 219 -10.55 0.14 17.58
C VAL A 219 -11.55 -0.18 18.70
N ALA A 220 -12.74 -0.62 18.30
CA ALA A 220 -13.76 -1.13 19.20
C ALA A 220 -13.54 -2.62 19.48
N LEU A 221 -13.45 -3.43 18.42
CA LEU A 221 -13.43 -4.89 18.43
C LEU A 221 -12.60 -5.43 17.25
N ASP A 222 -11.87 -6.52 17.47
CA ASP A 222 -11.35 -7.37 16.39
C ASP A 222 -12.49 -8.28 15.88
N ILE A 223 -12.66 -8.34 14.57
CA ILE A 223 -13.69 -9.15 13.90
C ILE A 223 -13.13 -10.51 13.48
N THR A 224 -11.87 -10.51 13.03
CA THR A 224 -11.16 -11.69 12.55
C THR A 224 -9.80 -11.80 13.25
N ASP A 225 -9.26 -13.03 13.27
CA ASP A 225 -7.84 -13.24 13.54
C ASP A 225 -6.98 -12.71 12.37
N GLU A 226 -5.66 -12.78 12.48
CA GLU A 226 -4.76 -12.41 11.39
C GLU A 226 -5.01 -13.24 10.13
N GLN A 227 -5.18 -12.54 9.01
CA GLN A 227 -5.43 -13.09 7.69
C GLN A 227 -4.30 -12.66 6.74
N PRO A 228 -3.83 -13.58 5.87
CA PRO A 228 -2.73 -13.27 4.98
C PRO A 228 -3.16 -12.32 3.88
N VAL A 229 -2.28 -11.36 3.57
CA VAL A 229 -2.43 -10.44 2.44
C VAL A 229 -1.62 -10.93 1.26
N THR A 230 -2.24 -10.91 0.08
CA THR A 230 -1.68 -11.44 -1.17
C THR A 230 -2.05 -10.55 -2.35
N TRP A 231 -1.38 -10.77 -3.48
CA TRP A 231 -1.80 -10.26 -4.78
C TRP A 231 -2.70 -11.27 -5.48
N PHE A 232 -3.50 -10.79 -6.44
CA PHE A 232 -4.35 -11.65 -7.25
C PHE A 232 -4.05 -11.48 -8.74
N SER A 233 -3.97 -12.59 -9.46
CA SER A 233 -3.88 -12.62 -10.92
C SER A 233 -5.04 -13.43 -11.51
N PRO A 234 -5.25 -13.39 -12.84
CA PRO A 234 -6.24 -14.24 -13.48
C PRO A 234 -6.00 -15.71 -13.15
N LEU A 235 -7.08 -16.46 -12.90
CA LEU A 235 -7.01 -17.91 -12.81
C LEU A 235 -7.08 -18.48 -14.23
N ASP A 236 -5.98 -19.02 -14.71
CA ASP A 236 -5.93 -19.75 -15.97
C ASP A 236 -5.03 -20.99 -15.87
N GLY A 237 -4.92 -21.74 -16.96
CA GLY A 237 -4.09 -22.95 -16.99
C GLY A 237 -2.58 -22.66 -17.07
N ASP A 238 -2.16 -21.39 -17.14
CA ASP A 238 -0.78 -20.98 -17.25
C ASP A 238 -0.22 -20.51 -15.90
N ASN A 239 0.67 -21.32 -15.33
CA ASN A 239 1.31 -21.02 -14.05
C ASN A 239 2.57 -20.16 -14.18
N THR A 240 2.94 -19.65 -15.37
CA THR A 240 4.19 -18.90 -15.56
C THR A 240 4.26 -17.62 -14.71
N LEU A 241 3.17 -16.85 -14.62
CA LEU A 241 3.12 -15.64 -13.79
C LEU A 241 3.21 -15.98 -12.30
N SER A 242 2.47 -16.98 -11.83
CA SER A 242 2.50 -17.44 -10.44
C SER A 242 3.88 -17.98 -10.05
N ALA A 243 4.54 -18.72 -10.95
CA ALA A 243 5.89 -19.21 -10.73
C ALA A 243 6.91 -18.06 -10.65
N ALA A 244 6.81 -17.05 -11.53
CA ALA A 244 7.66 -15.87 -11.50
C ALA A 244 7.45 -15.04 -10.22
N LEU A 245 6.20 -14.90 -9.76
CA LEU A 245 5.91 -14.25 -8.48
C LEU A 245 6.53 -15.02 -7.32
N LEU A 246 6.39 -16.35 -7.27
CA LEU A 246 6.98 -17.16 -6.22
C LEU A 246 8.51 -17.03 -6.18
N ASP A 247 9.15 -17.10 -7.34
CA ASP A 247 10.61 -16.93 -7.46
C ASP A 247 11.06 -15.55 -6.98
N PHE A 248 10.39 -14.50 -7.44
CA PHE A 248 10.64 -13.11 -7.03
C PHE A 248 10.49 -12.91 -5.51
N PHE A 249 9.39 -13.36 -4.92
CA PHE A 249 9.19 -13.22 -3.47
C PHE A 249 10.17 -14.08 -2.65
N ASN A 250 10.64 -15.21 -3.18
CA ASN A 250 11.70 -15.98 -2.53
C ASN A 250 13.02 -15.21 -2.54
N GLU A 251 13.42 -14.62 -3.67
CA GLU A 251 14.64 -13.80 -3.76
C GLU A 251 14.60 -12.62 -2.78
N MET A 252 13.47 -11.91 -2.71
CA MET A 252 13.27 -10.79 -1.77
C MET A 252 13.28 -11.20 -0.30
N ASN A 253 12.86 -12.42 0.00
CA ASN A 253 12.89 -12.95 1.36
C ASN A 253 14.33 -13.35 1.75
N GLU A 254 15.07 -13.99 0.85
CA GLU A 254 16.44 -14.43 1.08
C GLU A 254 17.41 -13.25 1.26
N ASP A 255 17.23 -12.16 0.50
CA ASP A 255 18.09 -10.98 0.56
C ASP A 255 17.65 -9.93 1.60
N GLY A 256 16.50 -10.15 2.26
CA GLY A 256 15.92 -9.27 3.27
C GLY A 256 15.28 -8.00 2.72
N THR A 257 15.10 -7.88 1.41
CA THR A 257 14.47 -6.71 0.78
C THR A 257 13.00 -6.62 1.18
N LEU A 258 12.27 -7.73 1.28
CA LEU A 258 10.86 -7.71 1.71
C LEU A 258 10.74 -7.15 3.14
N ALA A 259 11.52 -7.66 4.08
CA ALA A 259 11.50 -7.20 5.48
C ALA A 259 11.80 -5.70 5.61
N ARG A 260 12.72 -5.15 4.80
CA ARG A 260 13.03 -3.72 4.78
C ARG A 260 11.88 -2.87 4.25
N ILE A 261 11.13 -3.37 3.27
CA ILE A 261 9.94 -2.70 2.73
C ILE A 261 8.82 -2.77 3.76
N GLU A 262 8.57 -3.93 4.35
CA GLU A 262 7.60 -4.09 5.43
C GLU A 262 7.91 -3.13 6.58
N GLU A 263 9.14 -3.09 7.09
CA GLU A 263 9.54 -2.20 8.18
C GLU A 263 9.29 -0.71 7.84
N LYS A 264 9.61 -0.30 6.61
CA LYS A 264 9.40 1.07 6.14
C LYS A 264 7.93 1.51 6.18
N TYR A 265 6.99 0.59 5.90
CA TYR A 265 5.56 0.92 5.81
C TYR A 265 4.75 0.54 7.05
N LEU A 266 5.11 -0.57 7.69
CA LEU A 266 4.36 -1.24 8.76
C LEU A 266 5.05 -1.13 10.12
N GLY A 267 6.38 -0.98 10.17
CA GLY A 267 7.18 -1.10 11.41
C GLY A 267 6.87 -0.07 12.51
N HIS A 268 6.16 1.01 12.17
CA HIS A 268 5.79 2.05 13.13
C HIS A 268 4.33 1.93 13.59
N GLY A 269 3.67 0.78 13.36
CA GLY A 269 2.26 0.54 13.70
C GLY A 269 2.00 0.38 15.20
N ASP A 270 2.95 -0.23 15.92
CA ASP A 270 2.76 -0.67 17.31
C ASP A 270 2.98 0.45 18.36
N ASP A 271 3.55 1.59 17.96
CA ASP A 271 3.92 2.71 18.84
C ASP A 271 2.89 3.86 18.85
N PHE A 272 1.60 3.59 18.62
CA PHE A 272 0.58 4.64 18.66
C PHE A 272 0.34 5.14 20.09
N ASP A 273 0.99 6.25 20.47
CA ASP A 273 0.65 7.04 21.65
C ASP A 273 -0.37 8.13 21.29
N TYR A 274 -1.61 7.96 21.78
CA TYR A 274 -2.72 8.89 21.57
C TYR A 274 -2.41 10.31 22.07
N VAL A 275 -1.74 10.45 23.23
CA VAL A 275 -1.48 11.75 23.87
C VAL A 275 -0.39 12.49 23.10
N ASP A 276 0.69 11.80 22.77
CA ASP A 276 1.82 12.39 22.03
C ASP A 276 1.40 12.74 20.60
N THR A 277 0.68 11.86 19.92
CA THR A 277 0.15 12.13 18.56
C THR A 277 -0.76 13.35 18.57
N ARG A 278 -1.69 13.46 19.53
CA ARG A 278 -2.57 14.62 19.63
C ARG A 278 -1.81 15.91 19.94
N THR A 279 -0.74 15.82 20.73
CA THR A 279 0.13 16.97 21.02
C THR A 279 0.88 17.41 19.77
N PHE A 280 1.41 16.48 18.99
CA PHE A 280 2.04 16.74 17.70
C PHE A 280 1.08 17.39 16.71
N LEU A 281 -0.10 16.82 16.48
CA LEU A 281 -1.06 17.36 15.52
C LEU A 281 -1.53 18.77 15.91
N ARG A 282 -1.75 19.03 17.21
CA ARG A 282 -2.01 20.40 17.70
C ARG A 282 -0.86 21.35 17.42
N ALA A 283 0.38 20.90 17.55
CA ALA A 283 1.54 21.70 17.20
C ALA A 283 1.62 21.95 15.68
N VAL A 284 1.29 20.95 14.85
CA VAL A 284 1.22 21.07 13.38
C VAL A 284 0.19 22.13 12.99
N ASP A 285 -0.95 22.20 13.65
CA ASP A 285 -1.99 23.19 13.33
C ASP A 285 -1.69 24.58 13.90
N ALA A 286 -1.15 24.67 15.13
CA ALA A 286 -1.01 25.94 15.84
C ALA A 286 0.35 26.61 15.68
N VAL A 287 1.42 25.82 15.56
CA VAL A 287 2.82 26.27 15.61
C VAL A 287 3.47 26.23 14.23
N LEU A 288 3.37 25.10 13.51
CA LEU A 288 4.03 24.92 12.22
C LEU A 288 3.74 26.01 11.19
N PRO A 289 2.52 26.58 11.05
CA PRO A 289 2.26 27.64 10.06
C PRO A 289 3.12 28.89 10.29
N GLN A 290 3.49 29.18 11.53
CA GLN A 290 4.35 30.31 11.88
C GLN A 290 5.83 30.02 11.57
N LEU A 291 6.23 28.75 11.64
CA LEU A 291 7.62 28.31 11.43
C LEU A 291 7.91 27.90 9.98
N LYS A 292 6.88 27.49 9.24
CA LYS A 292 6.98 27.00 7.86
C LYS A 292 7.79 27.92 6.94
N PRO A 293 7.58 29.26 6.92
CA PRO A 293 8.38 30.14 6.07
C PRO A 293 9.88 30.09 6.37
N LEU A 294 10.25 29.75 7.60
CA LEU A 294 11.65 29.62 8.00
C LEU A 294 12.19 28.26 7.59
N PHE A 295 11.45 27.17 7.81
CA PHE A 295 11.85 25.86 7.28
C PHE A 295 12.05 25.90 5.76
N GLU A 296 11.11 26.46 5.01
CA GLU A 296 11.22 26.60 3.55
C GLU A 296 12.40 27.49 3.13
N LYS A 297 12.66 28.59 3.86
CA LYS A 297 13.74 29.52 3.51
C LYS A 297 15.12 28.88 3.57
N TYR A 298 15.35 27.99 4.53
CA TYR A 298 16.70 27.50 4.79
C TYR A 298 16.88 26.01 4.48
N ALA A 299 15.80 25.28 4.18
CA ALA A 299 15.87 23.94 3.63
C ALA A 299 16.35 24.03 2.16
N GLU A 300 17.65 24.24 1.98
CA GLU A 300 18.28 24.40 0.66
C GLU A 300 18.42 23.04 -0.05
N GLU A 301 19.14 22.09 0.56
CA GLU A 301 19.46 20.78 -0.04
C GLU A 301 18.53 19.65 0.41
N ILE A 302 17.80 19.86 1.51
CA ILE A 302 16.89 18.88 2.11
C ILE A 302 15.45 19.36 2.01
N ASP A 303 14.48 18.43 2.04
CA ASP A 303 13.07 18.80 2.09
C ASP A 303 12.75 19.52 3.41
N TRP A 304 12.04 20.65 3.33
CA TRP A 304 11.69 21.44 4.53
C TRP A 304 10.89 20.63 5.56
N ARG A 305 10.13 19.63 5.12
CA ARG A 305 9.36 18.73 6.01
C ARG A 305 10.29 17.84 6.83
N LEU A 306 11.40 17.36 6.24
CA LEU A 306 12.42 16.59 6.96
C LEU A 306 13.06 17.46 8.04
N LEU A 307 13.42 18.69 7.68
CA LEU A 307 14.00 19.63 8.62
C LEU A 307 13.04 20.01 9.76
N ALA A 308 11.76 20.23 9.44
CA ALA A 308 10.72 20.46 10.44
C ALA A 308 10.53 19.25 11.36
N ALA A 309 10.58 18.02 10.81
CA ALA A 309 10.49 16.79 11.59
C ALA A 309 11.66 16.63 12.56
N ILE A 310 12.90 16.90 12.12
CA ILE A 310 14.08 16.91 13.00
C ILE A 310 13.88 17.92 14.14
N ALA A 311 13.46 19.15 13.81
CA ALA A 311 13.21 20.20 14.80
C ALA A 311 12.14 19.81 15.83
N TYR A 312 11.11 19.08 15.39
CA TYR A 312 10.06 18.58 16.29
C TYR A 312 10.62 17.50 17.22
N GLN A 313 11.37 16.54 16.68
CA GLN A 313 11.97 15.48 17.49
C GLN A 313 12.93 16.03 18.55
N GLU A 314 13.68 17.09 18.23
CA GLU A 314 14.66 17.69 19.14
C GLU A 314 14.03 18.52 20.26
N SER A 315 12.95 19.26 19.98
CA SER A 315 12.46 20.27 20.92
C SER A 315 10.94 20.48 20.94
N HIS A 316 10.16 19.72 20.17
CA HIS A 316 8.74 19.98 19.92
C HIS A 316 8.50 21.39 19.37
N TRP A 317 9.44 21.88 18.55
CA TRP A 317 9.52 23.26 18.05
C TRP A 317 9.63 24.34 19.13
N ASP A 318 10.11 24.01 20.33
CA ASP A 318 10.41 25.00 21.36
C ASP A 318 11.78 25.64 21.13
N ALA A 319 11.75 26.89 20.68
CA ALA A 319 12.93 27.70 20.46
C ALA A 319 13.73 28.05 21.73
N GLN A 320 13.12 27.91 22.91
CA GLN A 320 13.76 28.14 24.20
C GLN A 320 14.14 26.84 24.92
N ALA A 321 14.00 25.69 24.26
CA ALA A 321 14.29 24.40 24.87
C ALA A 321 15.73 24.33 25.41
N THR A 322 15.88 23.75 26.59
CA THR A 322 17.18 23.54 27.23
C THR A 322 17.29 22.13 27.78
N SER A 323 18.41 21.46 27.51
CA SER A 323 18.73 20.15 28.06
C SER A 323 19.73 20.24 29.22
N PRO A 324 19.68 19.31 30.20
CA PRO A 324 20.72 19.13 31.21
C PRO A 324 22.12 18.93 30.63
N THR A 325 22.23 18.40 29.41
CA THR A 325 23.51 18.15 28.73
C THR A 325 24.09 19.40 28.03
N GLY A 326 23.41 20.56 28.12
CA GLY A 326 23.91 21.84 27.64
C GLY A 326 23.60 22.18 26.18
N VAL A 327 22.81 21.35 25.49
CA VAL A 327 22.20 21.69 24.19
C VAL A 327 20.99 22.61 24.36
N ARG A 328 20.73 23.48 23.38
CA ARG A 328 19.65 24.48 23.44
C ARG A 328 19.01 24.79 22.10
N GLY A 329 17.77 25.27 22.17
CA GLY A 329 17.00 25.80 21.06
C GLY A 329 16.26 24.73 20.26
N MET A 330 15.59 25.17 19.19
CA MET A 330 14.63 24.36 18.43
C MET A 330 15.21 23.06 17.83
N MET A 331 16.53 23.01 17.66
CA MET A 331 17.24 21.89 17.04
C MET A 331 18.35 21.36 17.96
N MET A 332 18.27 21.68 19.26
CA MET A 332 19.15 21.17 20.31
C MET A 332 20.65 21.14 19.96
N LEU A 333 21.19 22.28 19.54
CA LEU A 333 22.60 22.36 19.16
C LEU A 333 23.52 22.52 20.38
N THR A 334 24.68 21.87 20.32
CA THR A 334 25.76 22.07 21.31
C THR A 334 26.39 23.46 21.18
N LYS A 335 27.06 23.91 22.25
CA LYS A 335 27.83 25.18 22.24
C LYS A 335 28.93 25.20 21.18
N ASN A 336 29.55 24.06 20.88
CA ASN A 336 30.61 23.94 19.88
C ASN A 336 30.04 24.04 18.47
N THR A 337 28.98 23.28 18.18
CA THR A 337 28.28 23.30 16.88
C THR A 337 27.79 24.71 16.55
N ARG A 338 27.19 25.42 17.51
CA ARG A 338 26.69 26.78 17.34
C ARG A 338 27.80 27.83 17.12
N LYS A 339 28.99 27.62 17.68
CA LYS A 339 30.16 28.48 17.43
C LYS A 339 30.80 28.22 16.06
N ALA A 340 30.91 26.95 15.68
CA ALA A 340 31.54 26.53 14.42
C ALA A 340 30.72 26.94 13.18
N SER A 341 29.39 26.96 13.30
CA SER A 341 28.47 27.35 12.23
C SER A 341 28.26 28.87 12.08
N ALA A 342 29.01 29.70 12.82
CA ALA A 342 28.81 31.16 12.88
C ALA A 342 27.37 31.59 13.20
N LEU A 343 26.61 30.76 13.92
CA LEU A 343 25.23 31.03 14.33
C LEU A 343 25.20 32.17 15.36
N ARG A 344 24.91 33.39 14.89
CA ARG A 344 24.51 34.50 15.78
C ARG A 344 23.06 34.27 16.20
N ILE A 345 22.83 34.15 17.51
CA ILE A 345 21.49 34.27 18.10
C ILE A 345 21.04 35.70 17.80
N VAL A 346 20.08 35.88 16.90
CA VAL A 346 19.46 37.19 16.68
C VAL A 346 18.35 37.34 17.73
N PRO A 347 18.48 38.24 18.72
CA PRO A 347 17.39 38.52 19.64
C PRO A 347 16.39 39.42 18.91
N MET A 348 15.14 38.97 18.73
CA MET A 348 14.07 39.74 18.11
C MET A 348 12.80 39.73 18.97
N PRO A 349 11.96 40.79 18.90
CA PRO A 349 11.33 41.36 20.11
C PRO A 349 9.99 40.75 20.56
N ASN A 350 9.46 39.70 19.93
CA ASN A 350 8.10 39.22 20.25
C ASN A 350 7.96 37.69 20.27
N ARG A 351 6.91 37.20 20.92
CA ARG A 351 6.67 35.76 21.19
C ARG A 351 6.47 34.88 19.93
N ALA A 352 6.33 35.47 18.74
CA ALA A 352 6.35 34.79 17.44
C ALA A 352 7.75 34.77 16.78
N SER A 353 8.80 35.16 17.51
CA SER A 353 10.08 35.62 16.91
C SER A 353 11.31 34.81 17.33
N ALA A 354 11.15 33.53 17.67
CA ALA A 354 12.26 32.69 18.10
C ALA A 354 12.71 31.68 17.01
N VAL A 355 12.76 32.09 15.74
CA VAL A 355 12.98 31.15 14.62
C VAL A 355 14.25 31.39 13.80
N ALA A 356 15.14 32.28 14.21
CA ALA A 356 16.42 32.46 13.54
C ALA A 356 17.57 31.86 14.37
N CYS A 357 17.55 30.56 14.55
CA CYS A 357 18.76 29.78 14.70
C CYS A 357 18.42 28.35 14.32
N VAL A 358 19.30 27.77 13.53
CA VAL A 358 19.32 26.37 13.13
C VAL A 358 18.58 26.03 11.86
N ILE A 359 19.01 26.64 10.76
CA ILE A 359 19.08 25.90 9.51
C ILE A 359 20.27 26.47 8.73
N CYS A 360 21.42 25.79 8.80
CA CYS A 360 22.54 26.03 7.89
C CYS A 360 23.30 24.73 7.68
N ARG A 361 23.42 24.35 6.40
CA ARG A 361 24.30 23.33 5.80
C ARG A 361 24.40 22.03 6.59
N ILE A 362 23.43 21.14 6.36
CA ILE A 362 23.75 19.73 6.18
C ILE A 362 23.96 19.54 4.68
#